data_AF-S4Y4N2-F1
#
_entry.id   AF-S4Y4N2-F1
#
_cell.length_a   1.000
_cell.length_b   1.000
_cell.length_c   1.000
_cell.angle_alpha   90.00
_cell.angle_beta   90.00
_cell.angle_gamma   90.00
#
_symmetry.space_group_name_H-M   'P 1'
#
loop_
_entity.id
_entity.type
_entity.pdbx_description
1 polymer ?
#
loop_
_entity_poly.entity_id
_entity_poly.type
_entity_poly.pdbx_seq_one_letter_code
_entity_poly.pdbx_strand_id
1 'polypeptide(L)'
;MSDAFTITGLSAAKLRAWLLARMRGQEVDPPVSELHLESPDDYVAALHEQSRDKAFRARLEKAAVAALAEAAQGNLREGPDARAVRYLAELVDTLELRAAESTLREIAERGAFGGHDGALDHDAEELALFALAGLQTPGELYSKWLAVWQRALPHLWPVVTAGLRISDPGRALGVLPEAVERARSHHDFPLGDILWAFATDPTYKPGAVAGALAGLSSEARRRCRDALAALGAEQNELDAWLPDRGPEGSTTPAWARRKKGPDLPPRLYDKAAA
;
A
#
# COMPACT_ATOMS: atom_id res chain seq x y z
N MET A 1 44.70 1.60 -12.27
CA MET A 1 43.87 1.82 -13.47
C MET A 1 42.78 0.77 -13.44
N SER A 2 41.66 1.06 -12.76
CA SER A 2 40.50 0.16 -12.74
C SER A 2 39.76 0.31 -14.05
N ASP A 3 39.43 -0.81 -14.69
CA ASP A 3 38.41 -0.82 -15.72
C ASP A 3 37.16 -0.18 -15.12
N ALA A 4 36.75 0.98 -15.66
CA ALA A 4 35.58 1.68 -15.18
C ALA A 4 34.38 0.73 -15.35
N PHE A 5 33.85 0.23 -14.24
CA PHE A 5 32.67 -0.61 -14.19
C PHE A 5 31.50 0.17 -14.80
N THR A 6 31.28 -0.02 -16.09
CA THR A 6 30.22 0.68 -16.80
C THR A 6 28.97 -0.17 -16.70
N ILE A 7 28.17 0.09 -15.65
CA ILE A 7 26.91 -0.62 -15.35
C ILE A 7 26.04 -0.82 -16.60
N THR A 8 26.06 0.15 -17.53
CA THR A 8 25.24 0.12 -18.75
C THR A 8 25.56 -1.02 -19.72
N GLY A 9 26.80 -1.53 -19.69
CA GLY A 9 27.28 -2.64 -20.52
C GLY A 9 27.02 -4.03 -19.93
N LEU A 10 26.48 -4.12 -18.72
CA LEU A 10 26.24 -5.40 -18.06
C LEU A 10 25.09 -6.19 -18.70
N SER A 11 25.24 -7.52 -18.70
CA SER A 11 24.14 -8.42 -19.05
C SER A 11 23.06 -8.39 -17.97
N ALA A 12 21.83 -8.80 -18.31
CA ALA A 12 20.71 -8.82 -17.35
C ALA A 12 21.01 -9.67 -16.10
N ALA A 13 21.71 -10.80 -16.25
CA ALA A 13 22.10 -11.64 -15.11
C ALA A 13 23.12 -10.95 -14.19
N LYS A 14 24.09 -10.21 -14.76
CA LYS A 14 25.06 -9.44 -13.98
C LYS A 14 24.41 -8.24 -13.29
N LEU A 15 23.49 -7.55 -13.97
CA LEU A 15 22.68 -6.49 -13.36
C LEU A 15 21.84 -7.02 -12.20
N ARG A 16 21.20 -8.18 -12.36
CA ARG A 16 20.42 -8.81 -11.30
C ARG A 16 21.27 -9.09 -10.06
N ALA A 17 22.43 -9.72 -10.25
CA ALA A 17 23.35 -10.02 -9.15
C ALA A 17 23.86 -8.75 -8.46
N TRP A 18 24.19 -7.72 -9.24
CA TRP A 18 24.60 -6.42 -8.71
C TRP A 18 23.49 -5.73 -7.91
N LEU A 19 22.26 -5.68 -8.45
CA LEU A 19 21.09 -5.15 -7.75
C LEU A 19 20.87 -5.89 -6.44
N LEU A 20 20.83 -7.22 -6.47
CA LEU A 20 20.56 -8.01 -5.29
C LEU A 20 21.63 -7.81 -4.19
N ALA A 21 22.90 -7.73 -4.57
CA ALA A 21 23.99 -7.41 -3.64
C ALA A 21 23.80 -6.01 -3.03
N ARG A 22 23.52 -4.99 -3.86
CA ARG A 22 23.23 -3.62 -3.42
C ARG A 22 22.06 -3.55 -2.42
N MET A 23 20.95 -4.20 -2.75
CA MET A 23 19.73 -4.20 -1.94
C MET A 23 19.86 -5.04 -0.67
N ARG A 24 20.80 -6.00 -0.62
CA ARG A 24 21.21 -6.70 0.60
C ARG A 24 22.17 -5.91 1.49
N GLY A 25 22.68 -4.77 1.03
CA GLY A 25 23.65 -3.94 1.76
C GLY A 25 25.08 -4.50 1.67
N GLN A 26 25.37 -5.30 0.65
CA GLN A 26 26.73 -5.75 0.36
C GLN A 26 27.51 -4.62 -0.32
N GLU A 27 28.80 -4.54 -0.06
CA GLU A 27 29.68 -3.60 -0.73
C GLU A 27 29.74 -3.91 -2.23
N VAL A 28 29.36 -2.94 -3.04
CA VAL A 28 29.30 -3.02 -4.51
C VAL A 28 29.85 -1.73 -5.10
N ASP A 29 30.32 -1.77 -6.35
CA ASP A 29 30.74 -0.56 -7.09
C ASP A 29 29.58 -0.05 -7.98
N PRO A 30 29.18 1.23 -7.89
CA PRO A 30 29.62 2.22 -6.90
C PRO A 30 29.05 1.96 -5.51
N PRO A 31 29.81 2.30 -4.45
CA PRO A 31 29.40 2.05 -3.07
C PRO A 31 28.10 2.76 -2.75
N VAL A 32 27.30 2.13 -1.87
CA VAL A 32 26.19 2.83 -1.21
C VAL A 32 26.84 3.86 -0.29
N SER A 33 26.81 5.13 -0.69
CA SER A 33 27.51 6.20 0.04
C SER A 33 26.64 6.67 1.21
N GLU A 34 27.07 6.38 2.44
CA GLU A 34 26.49 7.00 3.64
C GLU A 34 26.59 8.54 3.61
N LEU A 35 27.57 9.08 2.88
CA LEU A 35 27.79 10.52 2.70
C LEU A 35 26.77 11.18 1.75
N HIS A 36 26.04 10.40 0.95
CA HIS A 36 25.04 10.92 0.01
C HIS A 36 23.60 10.71 0.46
N LEU A 37 23.37 10.03 1.59
CA LEU A 37 22.04 9.74 2.14
C LEU A 37 21.06 9.14 1.11
N GLU A 38 21.56 8.60 0.01
CA GLU A 38 20.75 8.09 -1.10
C GLU A 38 20.37 6.64 -0.78
N SER A 39 19.07 6.33 -0.85
CA SER A 39 18.64 4.95 -0.67
C SER A 39 19.23 4.06 -1.78
N PRO A 40 19.47 2.76 -1.52
CA PRO A 40 20.00 1.85 -2.53
C PRO A 40 19.21 1.84 -3.84
N ASP A 41 17.89 1.98 -3.77
CA ASP A 41 16.91 2.04 -4.86
C ASP A 41 16.85 3.40 -5.56
N ASP A 42 16.94 4.53 -4.84
CA ASP A 42 16.97 5.89 -5.42
C ASP A 42 18.08 6.00 -6.47
N TYR A 43 19.26 5.49 -6.15
CA TYR A 43 20.39 5.45 -7.08
C TYR A 43 20.05 4.70 -8.37
N VAL A 44 19.34 3.58 -8.25
CA VAL A 44 18.97 2.75 -9.41
C VAL A 44 17.89 3.44 -10.23
N ALA A 45 16.92 4.07 -9.58
CA ALA A 45 15.88 4.88 -10.23
C ALA A 45 16.51 6.05 -11.00
N ALA A 46 17.45 6.78 -10.39
CA ALA A 46 18.20 7.86 -11.02
C ALA A 46 19.01 7.37 -12.23
N LEU A 47 19.68 6.21 -12.12
CA LEU A 47 20.37 5.60 -13.26
C LEU A 47 19.43 5.23 -14.40
N HIS A 48 18.22 4.74 -14.09
CA HIS A 48 17.20 4.44 -15.09
C HIS A 48 16.74 5.72 -15.78
N GLU A 49 16.38 6.75 -15.03
CA GLU A 49 15.84 8.02 -15.55
C GLU A 49 16.86 8.77 -16.41
N GLN A 50 18.11 8.85 -15.97
CA GLN A 50 19.17 9.60 -16.65
C GLN A 50 19.69 8.89 -17.92
N SER A 51 19.45 7.59 -18.05
CA SER A 51 19.95 6.83 -19.19
C SER A 51 19.13 7.04 -20.46
N ARG A 52 19.80 7.41 -21.55
CA ARG A 52 19.23 7.45 -22.90
C ARG A 52 19.23 6.09 -23.61
N ASP A 53 19.94 5.09 -23.08
CA ASP A 53 20.01 3.75 -23.65
C ASP A 53 18.76 2.94 -23.28
N LYS A 54 17.83 2.82 -24.23
CA LYS A 54 16.61 2.02 -24.07
C LYS A 54 16.89 0.55 -23.82
N ALA A 55 17.96 -0.01 -24.41
CA ALA A 55 18.30 -1.41 -24.23
C ALA A 55 18.84 -1.66 -22.81
N PHE A 56 19.62 -0.72 -22.27
CA PHE A 56 20.03 -0.76 -20.87
C PHE A 56 18.82 -0.70 -19.93
N ARG A 57 17.92 0.28 -20.09
CA ARG A 57 16.73 0.41 -19.22
C ARG A 57 15.90 -0.87 -19.21
N ALA A 58 15.61 -1.45 -20.38
CA ALA A 58 14.89 -2.71 -20.48
C ALA A 58 15.62 -3.90 -19.81
N ARG A 59 16.97 -3.93 -19.84
CA ARG A 59 17.75 -4.93 -19.11
C ARG A 59 17.69 -4.72 -17.60
N LEU A 60 17.72 -3.46 -17.16
CA LEU A 60 17.65 -3.08 -15.75
C LEU A 60 16.29 -3.42 -15.14
N GLU A 61 15.19 -3.10 -15.82
CA GLU A 61 13.82 -3.45 -15.40
C GLU A 61 13.65 -4.96 -15.22
N LYS A 62 14.09 -5.76 -16.21
CA LYS A 62 14.09 -7.23 -16.12
C LYS A 62 14.95 -7.74 -14.96
N ALA A 63 16.08 -7.09 -14.72
CA ALA A 63 16.97 -7.45 -13.62
C ALA A 63 16.34 -7.13 -12.26
N ALA A 64 15.62 -6.01 -12.12
CA ALA A 64 14.92 -5.63 -10.89
C ALA A 64 13.82 -6.63 -10.54
N VAL A 65 12.95 -6.98 -11.50
CA VAL A 65 11.89 -7.98 -11.30
C VAL A 65 12.48 -9.34 -10.92
N ALA A 66 13.55 -9.77 -11.61
CA ALA A 66 14.20 -11.04 -11.30
C ALA A 66 14.93 -11.03 -9.94
N ALA A 67 15.50 -9.89 -9.54
CA ALA A 67 16.13 -9.74 -8.23
C ALA A 67 15.09 -9.78 -7.11
N LEU A 68 13.92 -9.16 -7.30
CA LEU A 68 12.82 -9.23 -6.35
C LEU A 68 12.35 -10.67 -6.17
N ALA A 69 12.16 -11.41 -7.28
CA ALA A 69 11.78 -12.83 -7.24
C ALA A 69 12.82 -13.70 -6.53
N GLU A 70 14.11 -13.42 -6.70
CA GLU A 70 15.19 -14.14 -6.02
C GLU A 70 15.21 -13.82 -4.52
N ALA A 71 15.10 -12.54 -4.14
CA ALA A 71 15.01 -12.11 -2.73
C ALA A 71 13.77 -12.71 -2.04
N ALA A 72 12.64 -12.77 -2.76
CA ALA A 72 11.38 -13.32 -2.28
C ALA A 72 11.47 -14.81 -1.91
N GLN A 73 12.48 -15.56 -2.36
CA GLN A 73 12.65 -16.97 -1.97
C GLN A 73 13.36 -17.13 -0.62
N GLY A 74 13.93 -16.05 -0.08
CA GLY A 74 14.73 -16.05 1.14
C GLY A 74 13.92 -15.97 2.45
N ASN A 75 14.67 -15.72 3.53
CA ASN A 75 14.08 -15.43 4.84
C ASN A 75 13.65 -13.96 4.88
N LEU A 76 12.34 -13.73 4.92
CA LEU A 76 11.76 -12.38 4.88
C LEU A 76 11.39 -11.84 6.26
N ARG A 77 11.65 -12.58 7.33
CA ARG A 77 11.36 -12.13 8.69
C ARG A 77 12.34 -11.06 9.18
N GLU A 78 13.59 -11.14 8.73
CA GLU A 78 14.67 -10.22 9.06
C GLU A 78 15.88 -10.46 8.15
N GLY A 79 16.85 -9.55 8.16
CA GLY A 79 18.15 -9.74 7.53
C GLY A 79 18.22 -9.32 6.06
N PRO A 80 19.23 -9.80 5.31
CA PRO A 80 19.54 -9.28 3.98
C PRO A 80 18.43 -9.44 2.95
N ASP A 81 17.68 -10.53 2.98
CA ASP A 81 16.61 -10.78 2.00
C ASP A 81 15.37 -9.93 2.27
N ALA A 82 15.00 -9.74 3.54
CA ALA A 82 13.96 -8.78 3.95
C ALA A 82 14.33 -7.35 3.52
N ARG A 83 15.58 -6.93 3.80
CA ARG A 83 16.13 -5.65 3.35
C ARG A 83 16.08 -5.51 1.82
N ALA A 84 16.40 -6.59 1.09
CA ALA A 84 16.38 -6.56 -0.36
C ALA A 84 14.96 -6.43 -0.91
N VAL A 85 13.98 -7.15 -0.34
CA VAL A 85 12.56 -7.00 -0.70
C VAL A 85 12.09 -5.58 -0.47
N ARG A 86 12.45 -4.95 0.66
CA ARG A 86 12.09 -3.56 0.97
C ARG A 86 12.41 -2.60 -0.19
N TYR A 87 13.68 -2.52 -0.54
CA TYR A 87 14.16 -1.60 -1.57
C TYR A 87 13.79 -2.02 -2.99
N LEU A 88 13.69 -3.32 -3.26
CA LEU A 88 13.25 -3.80 -4.57
C LEU A 88 11.76 -3.54 -4.78
N ALA A 89 10.93 -3.62 -3.74
CA ALA A 89 9.51 -3.26 -3.81
C ALA A 89 9.34 -1.77 -4.16
N GLU A 90 10.04 -0.88 -3.47
CA GLU A 90 10.06 0.56 -3.78
C GLU A 90 10.55 0.83 -5.21
N LEU A 91 11.62 0.17 -5.63
CA LEU A 91 12.17 0.34 -6.97
C LEU A 91 11.19 -0.11 -8.06
N VAL A 92 10.56 -1.29 -7.91
CA VAL A 92 9.62 -1.78 -8.93
C VAL A 92 8.35 -0.95 -8.99
N ASP A 93 7.91 -0.37 -7.86
CA ASP A 93 6.80 0.57 -7.80
C ASP A 93 7.15 1.89 -8.50
N THR A 94 8.29 2.49 -8.13
CA THR A 94 8.81 3.74 -8.73
C THR A 94 8.97 3.64 -10.25
N LEU A 95 9.40 2.48 -10.74
CA LEU A 95 9.56 2.20 -12.17
C LEU A 95 8.29 1.64 -12.84
N GLU A 96 7.18 1.53 -12.11
CA GLU A 96 5.88 1.01 -12.55
C GLU A 96 5.94 -0.39 -13.22
N LEU A 97 6.78 -1.28 -12.68
CA LEU A 97 7.09 -2.59 -13.29
C LEU A 97 6.01 -3.63 -12.97
N ARG A 98 4.90 -3.60 -13.71
CA ARG A 98 3.77 -4.54 -13.58
C ARG A 98 4.17 -6.03 -13.60
N ALA A 99 5.28 -6.38 -14.23
CA ALA A 99 5.80 -7.76 -14.22
C ALA A 99 6.18 -8.27 -12.81
N ALA A 100 6.34 -7.38 -11.82
CA ALA A 100 6.57 -7.72 -10.42
C ALA A 100 5.30 -8.12 -9.65
N GLU A 101 4.10 -7.88 -10.20
CA GLU A 101 2.83 -8.06 -9.48
C GLU A 101 2.69 -9.47 -8.88
N SER A 102 3.01 -10.52 -9.63
CA SER A 102 2.89 -11.90 -9.16
C SER A 102 3.81 -12.19 -7.97
N THR A 103 5.04 -11.70 -8.02
CA THR A 103 6.02 -11.88 -6.94
C THR A 103 5.62 -11.10 -5.69
N LEU A 104 5.15 -9.86 -5.84
CA LEU A 104 4.64 -9.06 -4.72
C LEU A 104 3.41 -9.71 -4.07
N ARG A 105 2.51 -10.30 -4.89
CA ARG A 105 1.37 -11.08 -4.42
C ARG A 105 1.81 -12.31 -3.62
N GLU A 106 2.80 -13.06 -4.09
CA GLU A 106 3.36 -14.20 -3.36
C GLU A 106 3.96 -13.78 -2.01
N ILE A 107 4.66 -12.64 -1.95
CA ILE A 107 5.17 -12.08 -0.68
C ILE A 107 3.98 -11.74 0.24
N ALA A 108 2.98 -11.01 -0.26
CA ALA A 108 1.79 -10.65 0.51
C ALA A 108 1.06 -11.89 1.06
N GLU A 109 0.96 -12.97 0.28
CA GLU A 109 0.35 -14.24 0.68
C GLU A 109 1.12 -14.97 1.77
N ARG A 110 2.45 -14.78 1.85
CA ARG A 110 3.24 -15.27 3.00
C ARG A 110 3.04 -14.46 4.27
N GLY A 111 2.53 -13.24 4.17
CA GLY A 111 2.24 -12.34 5.27
C GLY A 111 0.74 -12.06 5.42
N ALA A 112 0.37 -10.79 5.34
CA ALA A 112 -0.96 -10.28 5.65
C ALA A 112 -2.10 -10.91 4.82
N PHE A 113 -1.90 -11.24 3.54
CA PHE A 113 -2.93 -11.87 2.70
C PHE A 113 -3.15 -13.36 3.03
N GLY A 114 -2.16 -14.02 3.62
CA GLY A 114 -2.25 -15.40 4.11
C GLY A 114 -2.77 -15.51 5.54
N GLY A 115 -2.85 -14.39 6.26
CA GLY A 115 -3.20 -14.41 7.68
C GLY A 115 -2.00 -14.68 8.60
N HIS A 116 -0.78 -14.51 8.11
CA HIS A 116 0.46 -14.84 8.81
C HIS A 116 1.11 -13.57 9.38
N ASP A 117 0.48 -12.94 10.38
CA ASP A 117 1.00 -11.70 10.98
C ASP A 117 2.38 -11.89 11.58
N GLY A 118 3.31 -10.99 11.27
CA GLY A 118 4.69 -11.03 11.76
C GLY A 118 5.55 -12.15 11.15
N ALA A 119 5.08 -12.80 10.08
CA ALA A 119 5.91 -13.72 9.30
C ALA A 119 6.98 -13.01 8.45
N LEU A 120 6.76 -11.72 8.19
CA LEU A 120 7.63 -10.83 7.44
C LEU A 120 8.13 -9.71 8.36
N ASP A 121 9.29 -9.15 8.03
CA ASP A 121 9.73 -7.84 8.52
C ASP A 121 8.66 -6.79 8.19
N HIS A 122 8.33 -5.91 9.15
CA HIS A 122 7.20 -4.98 9.01
C HIS A 122 7.40 -4.00 7.85
N ASP A 123 8.60 -3.44 7.70
CA ASP A 123 8.90 -2.48 6.63
C ASP A 123 8.85 -3.17 5.27
N ALA A 124 9.42 -4.39 5.18
CA ALA A 124 9.38 -5.17 3.95
C ALA A 124 7.95 -5.56 3.56
N GLU A 125 7.09 -5.92 4.52
CA GLU A 125 5.69 -6.23 4.29
C GLU A 125 4.90 -4.99 3.84
N GLU A 126 5.08 -3.86 4.53
CA GLU A 126 4.41 -2.61 4.20
C GLU A 126 4.77 -2.16 2.77
N LEU A 127 6.05 -2.15 2.41
CA LEU A 127 6.51 -1.69 1.11
C LEU A 127 6.18 -2.68 -0.01
N ALA A 128 6.22 -4.00 0.24
CA ALA A 128 5.74 -4.99 -0.72
C ALA A 128 4.23 -4.86 -0.98
N LEU A 129 3.43 -4.62 0.06
CA LEU A 129 1.99 -4.36 -0.09
C LEU A 129 1.73 -3.03 -0.79
N PHE A 130 2.54 -2.00 -0.54
CA PHE A 130 2.38 -0.70 -1.17
C PHE A 130 2.65 -0.79 -2.67
N ALA A 131 3.77 -1.40 -3.05
CA ALA A 131 4.08 -1.70 -4.44
C ALA A 131 2.99 -2.58 -5.09
N LEU A 132 2.47 -3.59 -4.37
CA LEU A 132 1.37 -4.41 -4.88
C LEU A 132 0.10 -3.58 -5.10
N ALA A 133 -0.22 -2.65 -4.20
CA ALA A 133 -1.39 -1.81 -4.32
C ALA A 133 -1.33 -0.95 -5.60
N GLY A 134 -0.16 -0.39 -5.94
CA GLY A 134 0.06 0.41 -7.15
C GLY A 134 0.13 -0.41 -8.44
N LEU A 135 0.68 -1.63 -8.38
CA LEU A 135 0.92 -2.48 -9.55
C LEU A 135 -0.19 -3.49 -9.84
N GLN A 136 -1.12 -3.72 -8.91
CA GLN A 136 -2.19 -4.70 -9.09
C GLN A 136 -3.10 -4.37 -10.28
N THR A 137 -3.71 -5.42 -10.83
CA THR A 137 -4.79 -5.25 -11.81
C THR A 137 -6.07 -4.72 -11.12
N PRO A 138 -6.68 -3.62 -11.61
CA PRO A 138 -7.93 -3.10 -11.05
C PRO A 138 -9.05 -4.15 -11.08
N GLY A 139 -9.88 -4.17 -10.05
CA GLY A 139 -10.93 -5.18 -9.88
C GLY A 139 -10.47 -6.47 -9.20
N GLU A 140 -9.16 -6.70 -9.06
CA GLU A 140 -8.61 -7.85 -8.37
C GLU A 140 -8.35 -7.56 -6.89
N LEU A 141 -8.14 -8.62 -6.09
CA LEU A 141 -7.65 -8.57 -4.70
C LEU A 141 -8.52 -7.84 -3.66
N TYR A 142 -9.64 -7.21 -4.02
CA TYR A 142 -10.50 -6.48 -3.06
C TYR A 142 -10.82 -7.29 -1.80
N SER A 143 -11.20 -8.57 -1.95
CA SER A 143 -11.52 -9.44 -0.82
C SER A 143 -10.30 -9.73 0.08
N LYS A 144 -9.09 -9.76 -0.49
CA LYS A 144 -7.85 -9.93 0.28
C LYS A 144 -7.54 -8.66 1.07
N TRP A 145 -7.58 -7.50 0.43
CA TRP A 145 -7.41 -6.21 1.10
C TRP A 145 -8.43 -5.97 2.21
N LEU A 146 -9.70 -6.29 1.97
CA LEU A 146 -10.75 -6.17 2.97
C LEU A 146 -10.50 -7.10 4.17
N ALA A 147 -9.99 -8.31 3.94
CA ALA A 147 -9.63 -9.22 5.02
C ALA A 147 -8.49 -8.64 5.88
N VAL A 148 -7.46 -8.02 5.27
CA VAL A 148 -6.40 -7.32 6.00
C VAL A 148 -6.97 -6.14 6.79
N TRP A 149 -7.84 -5.33 6.16
CA TRP A 149 -8.51 -4.22 6.83
C TRP A 149 -9.23 -4.67 8.10
N GLN A 150 -9.99 -5.77 8.04
CA GLN A 150 -10.77 -6.31 9.15
C GLN A 150 -9.92 -6.80 10.32
N ARG A 151 -8.65 -7.15 10.09
CA ARG A 151 -7.71 -7.60 11.13
C ARG A 151 -7.11 -6.46 11.94
N ALA A 152 -7.32 -5.21 11.50
CA ALA A 152 -6.95 -3.99 12.21
C ALA A 152 -5.47 -3.90 12.58
N LEU A 153 -4.58 -4.26 11.63
CA LEU A 153 -3.12 -4.15 11.77
C LEU A 153 -2.69 -2.68 11.62
N PRO A 154 -2.23 -1.99 12.70
CA PRO A 154 -2.04 -0.55 12.66
C PRO A 154 -1.04 -0.05 11.63
N HIS A 155 0.08 -0.77 11.48
CA HIS A 155 1.15 -0.45 10.52
C HIS A 155 0.69 -0.59 9.06
N LEU A 156 -0.40 -1.31 8.78
CA LEU A 156 -0.89 -1.51 7.41
C LEU A 156 -2.09 -0.64 7.03
N TRP A 157 -2.60 0.22 7.92
CA TRP A 157 -3.82 0.98 7.62
C TRP A 157 -3.73 1.85 6.35
N PRO A 158 -2.68 2.67 6.13
CA PRO A 158 -2.56 3.45 4.91
C PRO A 158 -2.56 2.57 3.65
N VAL A 159 -1.65 1.59 3.61
CA VAL A 159 -1.46 0.73 2.44
C VAL A 159 -2.70 -0.10 2.11
N VAL A 160 -3.40 -0.60 3.12
CA VAL A 160 -4.64 -1.38 2.90
C VAL A 160 -5.74 -0.50 2.30
N THR A 161 -5.86 0.76 2.71
CA THR A 161 -6.85 1.66 2.12
C THR A 161 -6.50 2.03 0.67
N ALA A 162 -5.21 2.19 0.35
CA ALA A 162 -4.75 2.35 -1.03
C ALA A 162 -5.07 1.12 -1.88
N GLY A 163 -4.77 -0.07 -1.35
CA GLY A 163 -5.12 -1.36 -1.98
C GLY A 163 -6.61 -1.49 -2.29
N LEU A 164 -7.47 -1.22 -1.30
CA LEU A 164 -8.93 -1.23 -1.46
C LEU A 164 -9.41 -0.26 -2.55
N ARG A 165 -8.92 0.99 -2.51
CA ARG A 165 -9.28 2.04 -3.48
C ARG A 165 -8.97 1.63 -4.91
N ILE A 166 -7.78 1.07 -5.14
CA ILE A 166 -7.34 0.66 -6.48
C ILE A 166 -8.07 -0.61 -6.93
N SER A 167 -8.33 -1.55 -6.02
CA SER A 167 -9.08 -2.77 -6.33
C SER A 167 -10.53 -2.50 -6.72
N ASP A 168 -11.29 -1.77 -5.90
CA ASP A 168 -12.68 -1.42 -6.20
C ASP A 168 -13.01 -0.07 -5.56
N PRO A 169 -12.86 1.04 -6.30
CA PRO A 169 -13.06 2.37 -5.75
C PRO A 169 -14.46 2.51 -5.12
N GLY A 170 -15.49 2.01 -5.81
CA GLY A 170 -16.88 2.14 -5.38
C GLY A 170 -17.15 1.45 -4.05
N ARG A 171 -16.63 0.24 -3.85
CA ARG A 171 -16.78 -0.49 -2.59
C ARG A 171 -15.85 0.04 -1.49
N ALA A 172 -14.68 0.56 -1.84
CA ALA A 172 -13.72 1.11 -0.88
C ALA A 172 -14.30 2.29 -0.08
N LEU A 173 -15.20 3.10 -0.66
CA LEU A 173 -15.91 4.15 0.09
C LEU A 173 -16.65 3.63 1.33
N GLY A 174 -17.04 2.35 1.32
CA GLY A 174 -17.70 1.69 2.45
C GLY A 174 -16.83 1.59 3.70
N VAL A 175 -15.49 1.73 3.60
CA VAL A 175 -14.61 1.67 4.77
C VAL A 175 -14.45 3.01 5.49
N LEU A 176 -14.83 4.13 4.86
CA LEU A 176 -14.63 5.47 5.41
C LEU A 176 -15.33 5.68 6.77
N PRO A 177 -16.59 5.28 6.99
CA PRO A 177 -17.21 5.41 8.32
C PRO A 177 -16.46 4.61 9.40
N GLU A 178 -15.95 3.43 9.05
CA GLU A 178 -15.18 2.61 9.98
C GLU A 178 -13.80 3.22 10.27
N ALA A 179 -13.14 3.82 9.28
CA ALA A 179 -11.89 4.55 9.47
C ALA A 179 -12.05 5.68 10.48
N VAL A 180 -13.17 6.42 10.42
CA VAL A 180 -13.50 7.48 11.41
C VAL A 180 -13.69 6.91 12.81
N GLU A 181 -14.38 5.78 12.95
CA GLU A 181 -14.56 5.12 14.25
C GLU A 181 -13.24 4.56 14.81
N ARG A 182 -12.37 4.02 13.95
CA ARG A 182 -11.01 3.59 14.33
C ARG A 182 -10.16 4.75 14.80
N ALA A 183 -10.21 5.89 14.11
CA ALA A 183 -9.50 7.11 14.52
C ALA A 183 -9.95 7.66 15.88
N ARG A 184 -11.19 7.37 16.30
CA ARG A 184 -11.63 7.69 17.67
C ARG A 184 -10.97 6.79 18.73
N SER A 185 -10.67 5.56 18.35
CA SER A 185 -10.24 4.49 19.27
C SER A 185 -8.71 4.30 19.29
N HIS A 186 -8.02 4.78 18.26
CA HIS A 186 -6.57 4.66 18.08
C HIS A 186 -5.97 6.03 17.79
N HIS A 187 -5.09 6.50 18.68
CA HIS A 187 -4.46 7.82 18.58
C HIS A 187 -3.63 8.00 17.31
N ASP A 188 -2.88 6.95 16.91
CA ASP A 188 -1.96 7.01 15.78
C ASP A 188 -2.62 6.59 14.45
N PHE A 189 -3.96 6.56 14.41
CA PHE A 189 -4.66 6.22 13.17
C PHE A 189 -4.54 7.37 12.15
N PRO A 190 -4.11 7.10 10.91
CA PRO A 190 -3.82 8.13 9.90
C PRO A 190 -5.11 8.60 9.20
N LEU A 191 -6.03 9.18 9.97
CA LEU A 191 -7.34 9.60 9.46
C LEU A 191 -7.23 10.62 8.34
N GLY A 192 -6.33 11.61 8.50
CA GLY A 192 -6.10 12.66 7.51
C GLY A 192 -5.68 12.08 6.17
N ASP A 193 -4.65 11.24 6.15
CA ASP A 193 -4.08 10.68 4.92
C ASP A 193 -5.10 9.81 4.17
N ILE A 194 -5.86 9.00 4.92
CA ILE A 194 -6.93 8.18 4.34
C ILE A 194 -8.00 9.09 3.73
N LEU A 195 -8.52 10.07 4.47
CA LEU A 195 -9.56 10.96 3.95
C LEU A 195 -9.07 11.74 2.73
N TRP A 196 -7.83 12.26 2.78
CA TRP A 196 -7.22 12.99 1.69
C TRP A 196 -7.14 12.13 0.43
N ALA A 197 -6.59 10.92 0.55
CA ALA A 197 -6.49 10.00 -0.58
C ALA A 197 -7.85 9.73 -1.24
N PHE A 198 -8.90 9.48 -0.46
CA PHE A 198 -10.26 9.31 -0.99
C PHE A 198 -10.83 10.59 -1.61
N ALA A 199 -10.55 11.76 -1.02
CA ALA A 199 -11.08 13.04 -1.46
C ALA A 199 -10.44 13.57 -2.76
N THR A 200 -9.16 13.31 -2.97
CA THR A 200 -8.39 13.79 -4.12
C THR A 200 -8.32 12.79 -5.27
N ASP A 201 -8.87 11.58 -5.11
CA ASP A 201 -8.80 10.57 -6.16
C ASP A 201 -9.80 10.85 -7.30
N PRO A 202 -9.29 10.99 -8.55
CA PRO A 202 -10.09 11.38 -9.71
C PRO A 202 -11.10 10.31 -10.17
N THR A 203 -10.99 9.07 -9.68
CA THR A 203 -11.94 7.99 -9.99
C THR A 203 -13.30 8.19 -9.30
N TYR A 204 -13.34 9.01 -8.24
CA TYR A 204 -14.57 9.31 -7.52
C TYR A 204 -15.34 10.45 -8.14
N LYS A 205 -16.67 10.28 -8.23
CA LYS A 205 -17.57 11.37 -8.62
C LYS A 205 -17.58 12.44 -7.54
N PRO A 206 -17.77 13.73 -7.90
CA PRO A 206 -17.99 14.79 -6.94
C PRO A 206 -19.07 14.42 -5.91
N GLY A 207 -18.78 14.64 -4.63
CA GLY A 207 -19.68 14.33 -3.51
C GLY A 207 -19.72 12.85 -3.09
N ALA A 208 -18.94 11.94 -3.69
CA ALA A 208 -18.91 10.54 -3.27
C ALA A 208 -18.43 10.35 -1.82
N VAL A 209 -17.36 11.07 -1.42
CA VAL A 209 -16.85 11.09 -0.05
C VAL A 209 -17.89 11.67 0.91
N ALA A 210 -18.48 12.82 0.57
CA ALA A 210 -19.55 13.43 1.35
C ALA A 210 -20.74 12.48 1.53
N GLY A 211 -21.11 11.74 0.48
CA GLY A 211 -22.16 10.73 0.53
C GLY A 211 -21.82 9.54 1.43
N ALA A 212 -20.58 9.05 1.39
CA ALA A 212 -20.11 7.97 2.26
C ALA A 212 -20.10 8.36 3.74
N LEU A 213 -19.84 9.64 4.03
CA LEU A 213 -19.73 10.20 5.38
C LEU A 213 -20.99 10.95 5.85
N ALA A 214 -22.09 10.90 5.10
CA ALA A 214 -23.32 11.63 5.40
C ALA A 214 -23.93 11.26 6.76
N GLY A 215 -23.72 10.02 7.23
CA GLY A 215 -24.23 9.50 8.50
C GLY A 215 -23.39 9.86 9.74
N LEU A 216 -22.28 10.58 9.59
CA LEU A 216 -21.44 10.96 10.72
C LEU A 216 -22.13 11.97 11.65
N SER A 217 -21.82 11.90 12.95
CA SER A 217 -22.18 12.94 13.91
C SER A 217 -21.43 14.25 13.63
N SER A 218 -21.96 15.37 14.14
CA SER A 218 -21.29 16.68 14.00
C SER A 218 -19.88 16.69 14.60
N GLU A 219 -19.66 15.95 15.69
CA GLU A 219 -18.33 15.81 16.29
C GLU A 219 -17.38 15.01 15.40
N ALA A 220 -17.83 13.87 14.88
CA ALA A 220 -17.02 13.04 13.99
C ALA A 220 -16.68 13.79 12.70
N ARG A 221 -17.64 14.55 12.15
CA ARG A 221 -17.41 15.42 10.98
C ARG A 221 -16.37 16.50 11.27
N ARG A 222 -16.47 17.19 12.40
CA ARG A 222 -15.48 18.21 12.81
C ARG A 222 -14.08 17.60 12.88
N ARG A 223 -13.93 16.44 13.52
CA ARG A 223 -12.64 15.71 13.55
C ARG A 223 -12.09 15.39 12.16
N CYS A 224 -12.95 14.96 11.24
CA CYS A 224 -12.53 14.71 9.85
C CYS A 224 -12.05 15.99 9.16
N ARG A 225 -12.74 17.12 9.38
CA ARG A 225 -12.34 18.43 8.84
C ARG A 225 -11.01 18.89 9.43
N ASP A 226 -10.83 18.76 10.75
CA ASP A 226 -9.58 19.12 11.43
C ASP A 226 -8.40 18.29 10.90
N ALA A 227 -8.60 16.99 10.68
CA ALA A 227 -7.57 16.10 10.14
C ALA A 227 -7.16 16.45 8.70
N LEU A 228 -8.12 16.84 7.85
CA LEU A 228 -7.84 17.28 6.48
C LEU A 228 -7.21 18.68 6.45
N ALA A 229 -7.65 19.59 7.31
CA ALA A 229 -7.06 20.93 7.44
C ALA A 229 -5.59 20.86 7.87
N ALA A 230 -5.22 19.90 8.72
CA ALA A 230 -3.83 19.66 9.12
C ALA A 230 -2.93 19.24 7.94
N LEU A 231 -3.51 18.66 6.88
CA LEU A 231 -2.82 18.31 5.64
C LEU A 231 -2.88 19.44 4.57
N GLY A 232 -3.49 20.58 4.91
CA GLY A 232 -3.56 21.75 4.03
C GLY A 232 -4.85 21.87 3.21
N ALA A 233 -5.91 21.12 3.54
CA ALA A 233 -7.20 21.29 2.87
C ALA A 233 -7.75 22.71 3.05
N GLU A 234 -8.12 23.35 1.95
CA GLU A 234 -8.73 24.68 1.95
C GLU A 234 -10.22 24.61 2.35
N GLN A 235 -10.77 25.73 2.82
CA GLN A 235 -12.15 25.78 3.33
C GLN A 235 -13.20 25.34 2.29
N ASN A 236 -13.02 25.73 1.03
CA ASN A 236 -13.87 25.30 -0.09
C ASN A 236 -13.82 23.78 -0.33
N GLU A 237 -12.65 23.16 -0.16
CA GLU A 237 -12.48 21.70 -0.28
C GLU A 237 -13.16 20.98 0.89
N LEU A 238 -12.96 21.48 2.11
CA LEU A 238 -13.63 20.96 3.31
C LEU A 238 -15.15 21.04 3.19
N ASP A 239 -15.68 22.13 2.64
CA ASP A 239 -17.12 22.29 2.42
C ASP A 239 -17.67 21.38 1.32
N ALA A 240 -16.85 21.05 0.31
CA ALA A 240 -17.21 20.11 -0.73
C ALA A 240 -17.19 18.65 -0.24
N TRP A 241 -16.21 18.26 0.57
CA TRP A 241 -16.01 16.88 1.02
C TRP A 241 -16.77 16.54 2.29
N LEU A 242 -16.92 17.50 3.21
CA LEU A 242 -17.48 17.34 4.55
C LEU A 242 -18.38 18.53 4.92
N PRO A 243 -19.50 18.74 4.22
CA PRO A 243 -20.38 19.88 4.46
C PRO A 243 -20.93 19.88 5.89
N ASP A 244 -20.95 21.05 6.53
CA ASP A 244 -21.42 21.20 7.93
C ASP A 244 -22.86 20.73 8.11
N ARG A 245 -23.69 20.83 7.07
CA ARG A 245 -25.03 20.25 7.00
C ARG A 245 -24.98 19.04 6.09
N GLY A 246 -25.50 17.90 6.56
CA GLY A 246 -25.61 16.71 5.70
C GLY A 246 -26.41 17.04 4.44
N PRO A 247 -26.16 16.37 3.30
CA PRO A 247 -26.86 16.67 2.06
C PRO A 247 -28.37 16.61 2.29
N GLU A 248 -29.06 17.74 2.13
CA GLU A 248 -30.52 17.79 2.24
C GLU A 248 -31.11 16.83 1.19
N GLY A 249 -31.61 15.68 1.65
CA GLY A 249 -32.36 14.73 0.82
C GLY A 249 -31.63 13.48 0.30
N SER A 250 -30.43 13.11 0.75
CA SER A 250 -29.81 11.85 0.28
C SER A 250 -30.44 10.62 0.95
N THR A 251 -31.31 9.93 0.22
CA THR A 251 -31.71 8.56 0.56
C THR A 251 -30.47 7.68 0.61
N THR A 252 -30.32 6.91 1.70
CA THR A 252 -29.26 5.90 1.87
C THR A 252 -29.09 5.09 0.58
N PRO A 253 -27.88 5.06 -0.03
CA PRO A 253 -27.61 4.26 -1.22
C PRO A 253 -28.01 2.81 -1.00
N ALA A 254 -28.51 2.13 -2.03
CA ALA A 254 -29.01 0.75 -1.92
C ALA A 254 -27.97 -0.23 -1.33
N TRP A 255 -26.67 0.03 -1.51
CA TRP A 255 -25.60 -0.78 -0.93
C TRP A 255 -25.46 -0.60 0.61
N ALA A 256 -25.83 0.55 1.16
CA ALA A 256 -25.87 0.83 2.59
C ALA A 256 -27.19 0.39 3.28
N ARG A 257 -28.16 -0.13 2.50
CA ARG A 257 -29.44 -0.67 3.02
C ARG A 257 -29.40 -2.16 3.36
N ARG A 258 -28.24 -2.84 3.34
CA ARG A 258 -28.13 -4.19 3.90
C ARG A 258 -28.03 -4.12 5.43
N LYS A 259 -29.19 -4.09 6.08
CA LYS A 259 -29.32 -4.34 7.52
C LYS A 259 -29.48 -5.84 7.79
N LYS A 260 -28.85 -6.24 8.90
CA LYS A 260 -29.11 -7.42 9.75
C LYS A 260 -28.63 -8.75 9.19
N GLY A 261 -27.78 -9.40 10.00
CA GLY A 261 -27.16 -10.67 9.71
C GLY A 261 -28.17 -11.80 9.50
N PRO A 262 -27.69 -12.96 9.02
CA PRO A 262 -28.50 -14.15 9.03
C PRO A 262 -28.80 -14.54 10.49
N ASP A 263 -30.05 -14.90 10.76
CA ASP A 263 -30.48 -15.61 11.96
C ASP A 263 -29.49 -16.74 12.26
N LEU A 264 -28.64 -16.54 13.27
CA LEU A 264 -27.86 -17.62 13.86
C LEU A 264 -28.82 -18.43 14.75
N PRO A 265 -28.95 -19.75 14.54
CA PRO A 265 -29.74 -20.59 15.43
C PRO A 265 -29.11 -20.59 16.84
N PRO A 266 -29.92 -20.74 17.89
CA PRO A 266 -29.45 -20.64 19.27
C PRO A 266 -28.42 -21.73 19.60
N ARG A 267 -27.31 -21.27 20.19
CA ARG A 267 -26.21 -21.97 20.86
C ARG A 267 -26.46 -23.47 21.17
N LEU A 268 -25.71 -24.34 20.50
CA LEU A 268 -25.37 -25.67 21.01
C LEU A 268 -24.06 -25.58 21.80
N TYR A 269 -24.17 -25.32 23.10
CA TYR A 269 -23.14 -25.68 24.08
C TYR A 269 -23.85 -26.19 25.33
N ASP A 270 -24.19 -27.48 25.31
CA ASP A 270 -24.46 -28.24 26.52
C ASP A 270 -23.15 -28.90 26.99
N LYS A 271 -22.76 -28.53 28.21
CA LYS A 271 -22.19 -29.36 29.27
C LYS A 271 -21.29 -30.53 28.84
N ALA A 272 -19.98 -30.30 28.91
CA ALA A 272 -19.06 -31.31 29.44
C ALA A 272 -18.74 -30.95 30.90
N ALA A 273 -19.53 -31.51 31.81
CA ALA A 273 -19.23 -31.65 33.23
C ALA A 273 -19.77 -33.02 33.67
N ALA A 274 -18.98 -34.06 33.36
CA ALA A 274 -18.88 -35.35 34.04
C ALA A 274 -17.64 -36.06 33.48
#